data_AF-A0A3B4WCK5-F1
#
_entry.id   AF-A0A3B4WCK5-F1
#
_cell.length_a   1.000
_cell.length_b   1.000
_cell.length_c   1.000
_cell.angle_alpha   90.00
_cell.angle_beta   90.00
_cell.angle_gamma   90.00
#
_symmetry.space_group_name_H-M   'P 1'
#
loop_
_entity.id
_entity.type
_entity.pdbx_description
1 polymer ?
#
loop_
_entity_poly.entity_id
_entity_poly.type
_entity_poly.pdbx_seq_one_letter_code
_entity_poly.pdbx_strand_id
1 'polypeptide(L)' 'MRGQNQHLQKDFFLYTASKAKCKTYINLREVTARFRLPPGEYVIIPTTFQPHQDGEFILRVFSEKQSTSE' A
#
# COMPACT_ATOMS: atom_id res chain seq x y z
N MET A 1 -4.44 -4.69 13.09
CA MET A 1 -3.78 -5.97 13.34
C MET A 1 -2.92 -5.74 14.57
N ARG A 2 -3.19 -6.34 15.75
CA ARG A 2 -2.38 -5.98 16.93
C ARG A 2 -0.91 -6.38 16.73
N GLY A 3 -0.07 -5.40 16.39
CA GLY A 3 1.33 -5.28 16.81
C GLY A 3 2.24 -6.48 16.55
N GLN A 4 2.15 -7.12 15.39
CA GLN A 4 3.22 -8.03 14.96
C GLN A 4 3.65 -7.59 13.56
N ASN A 5 4.90 -7.12 13.43
CA ASN A 5 5.60 -6.88 12.17
C ASN A 5 5.79 -8.22 11.40
N GLN A 6 4.68 -8.88 11.06
CA GLN A 6 4.64 -10.14 10.34
C GLN A 6 4.31 -9.87 8.89
N HIS A 7 5.14 -10.44 8.03
CA HIS A 7 4.89 -10.49 6.60
C HIS A 7 3.59 -11.28 6.33
N LEU A 8 2.63 -10.60 5.72
CA LEU A 8 1.33 -11.18 5.36
C LEU A 8 1.52 -12.27 4.30
N GLN A 9 0.97 -13.45 4.56
CA GLN A 9 1.08 -14.59 3.65
C GLN A 9 0.08 -14.49 2.49
N LYS A 10 0.31 -15.28 1.43
CA LYS A 10 -0.53 -15.31 0.21
C LYS A 10 -2.03 -15.39 0.49
N ASP A 11 -2.43 -16.26 1.41
CA ASP A 11 -3.86 -16.50 1.73
C ASP A 11 -4.55 -15.24 2.25
N PHE A 12 -3.84 -14.36 2.96
CA PHE A 12 -4.39 -13.08 3.39
C PHE A 12 -4.92 -12.27 2.19
N PHE A 13 -4.15 -12.19 1.11
CA PHE A 13 -4.50 -11.42 -0.09
C PHE A 13 -5.53 -12.11 -0.99
N LEU A 14 -5.63 -13.43 -0.93
CA LEU A 14 -6.67 -14.18 -1.66
C LEU A 14 -8.07 -13.94 -1.06
N TYR A 15 -8.16 -13.80 0.26
CA TYR A 15 -9.43 -13.72 0.97
C TYR A 15 -9.75 -12.34 1.55
N THR A 16 -8.84 -11.36 1.43
CA THR A 16 -9.04 -9.99 1.92
C THR A 16 -8.99 -8.99 0.77
N ALA A 17 -10.12 -8.33 0.49
CA ALA A 17 -10.18 -7.28 -0.51
C ALA A 17 -9.41 -6.02 -0.09
N SER A 18 -8.72 -5.40 -1.05
CA SER A 18 -8.04 -4.11 -0.86
C SER A 18 -9.03 -3.02 -0.43
N LYS A 19 -8.70 -2.27 0.64
CA LYS A 19 -9.53 -1.13 1.09
C LYS A 19 -9.39 0.11 0.20
N ALA A 20 -8.22 0.28 -0.40
CA ALA A 20 -7.91 1.33 -1.37
C ALA A 20 -6.83 0.85 -2.34
N LYS A 21 -6.80 1.41 -3.55
CA LYS A 21 -5.79 1.14 -4.57
C LYS A 21 -5.73 2.27 -5.59
N CYS A 22 -4.61 2.40 -6.29
CA CYS A 22 -4.52 3.23 -7.48
C CYS A 22 -5.47 2.70 -8.57
N LYS A 23 -6.06 3.61 -9.37
CA LYS A 23 -7.05 3.23 -10.40
C LYS A 23 -6.43 2.36 -11.51
N THR A 24 -5.20 2.68 -11.89
CA THR A 24 -4.50 2.08 -13.04
C THR A 24 -3.01 2.02 -12.77
N TYR A 25 -2.34 0.97 -13.26
CA TYR A 25 -0.89 0.96 -13.41
C TYR A 25 -0.51 1.81 -14.61
N ILE A 26 0.34 2.81 -14.40
CA ILE A 26 0.78 3.71 -15.46
C ILE A 26 2.30 3.84 -15.41
N ASN A 27 2.92 3.91 -16.60
CA ASN A 27 4.36 4.10 -16.73
C ASN A 27 4.73 5.57 -16.59
N LEU A 28 4.53 6.11 -15.39
CA LEU A 28 5.00 7.42 -14.97
C LEU A 28 6.06 7.26 -13.89
N ARG A 29 6.94 8.25 -13.77
CA ARG A 29 7.96 8.31 -12.70
C ARG A 29 7.34 8.24 -11.31
N GLU A 30 6.13 8.77 -11.13
CA GLU A 30 5.40 8.76 -9.86
C GLU A 30 3.91 8.52 -10.09
N VAL A 31 3.30 7.75 -9.19
CA VAL A 31 1.84 7.60 -9.11
C VAL A 31 1.40 8.07 -7.73
N THR A 32 0.56 9.10 -7.69
CA THR A 32 0.05 9.69 -6.45
C THR A 32 -1.47 9.55 -6.40
N ALA A 33 -1.98 9.20 -5.22
CA ALA A 33 -3.41 9.09 -4.94
C ALA A 33 -3.74 9.68 -3.57
N ARG A 34 -4.94 10.24 -3.45
CA ARG A 34 -5.49 10.73 -2.17
C ARG A 34 -6.62 9.79 -1.75
N PHE A 35 -6.57 9.34 -0.50
CA PHE A 35 -7.56 8.45 0.08
C PHE A 35 -8.16 9.06 1.34
N ARG A 36 -9.41 8.68 1.62
CA ARG A 36 -10.04 8.90 2.91
C ARG A 36 -10.43 7.54 3.45
N LEU A 37 -9.76 7.12 4.51
CA LEU A 37 -9.97 5.82 5.14
C LEU A 37 -10.48 6.03 6.58
N PRO A 38 -11.34 5.13 7.09
CA PRO A 38 -11.63 5.09 8.52
C PRO A 38 -10.34 4.93 9.34
N PRO A 39 -10.27 5.44 10.58
CA PRO A 39 -9.16 5.18 11.48
C PRO A 39 -8.88 3.68 11.61
N GLY A 40 -7.62 3.29 11.49
CA GLY A 40 -7.21 1.90 11.48
C GLY A 40 -5.78 1.75 10.99
N GLU A 41 -5.34 0.50 10.95
CA GLU A 41 -4.02 0.13 10.49
C GLU A 41 -4.11 -0.50 9.10
N TYR A 42 -3.26 -0.05 8.19
CA TYR A 42 -3.29 -0.44 6.79
C TYR A 42 -1.88 -0.78 6.33
N VAL A 43 -1.78 -1.71 5.38
CA VAL A 43 -0.53 -2.06 4.71
C VAL A 43 -0.57 -1.55 3.28
N ILE A 44 0.50 -0.88 2.85
CA ILE A 44 0.68 -0.41 1.48
C ILE A 44 1.59 -1.41 0.76
N ILE A 45 1.13 -1.92 -0.40
CA ILE A 45 1.89 -2.87 -1.22
C ILE A 45 2.30 -2.18 -2.54
N PRO A 46 3.51 -1.59 -2.64
CA PRO A 46 4.01 -1.02 -3.88
C PRO A 46 4.45 -2.14 -4.84
N THR A 47 3.99 -2.09 -6.09
CA THR A 47 4.26 -3.14 -7.09
C THR A 47 4.36 -2.57 -8.50
N THR A 48 4.99 -3.32 -9.39
CA THR A 48 4.91 -3.15 -10.84
C THR A 48 3.70 -3.91 -11.40
N PHE A 49 3.30 -3.59 -12.64
CA PHE A 49 2.17 -4.30 -13.27
C PHE A 49 2.49 -5.77 -13.56
N GLN A 50 3.66 -6.03 -14.12
CA GLN A 50 4.15 -7.39 -14.37
C GLN A 50 5.09 -7.83 -13.26
N PRO A 51 5.09 -9.14 -12.92
CA PRO A 51 6.06 -9.69 -11.98
C PRO A 51 7.49 -9.66 -12.58
N HIS A 52 8.49 -9.84 -11.71
CA HIS A 52 9.90 -9.93 -12.10
C HIS A 52 10.44 -8.69 -12.83
N GLN A 53 9.95 -7.52 -12.44
CA GLN A 53 10.47 -6.24 -12.91
C GLN A 53 11.30 -5.62 -11.79
N ASP A 54 12.60 -5.46 -12.02
CA ASP A 54 13.51 -4.86 -11.07
C ASP A 54 13.41 -3.33 -11.12
N GLY A 55 13.55 -2.69 -9.95
CA GLY A 55 13.54 -1.24 -9.87
C GLY A 55 13.61 -0.74 -8.43
N GLU A 56 14.22 0.42 -8.26
CA GLU A 56 14.21 1.14 -7.00
C GLU A 56 12.97 2.03 -6.92
N PHE A 57 12.43 2.21 -5.71
CA PHE A 57 11.28 3.09 -5.50
C PHE A 57 11.39 3.84 -4.17
N ILE A 58 10.63 4.93 -4.08
CA ILE A 58 10.40 5.66 -2.84
C ILE A 58 8.91 5.73 -2.59
N LEU A 59 8.49 5.39 -1.36
CA LEU A 59 7.12 5.56 -0.90
C LEU A 59 7.06 6.78 0.03
N ARG A 60 6.16 7.72 -0.25
CA ARG A 60 5.92 8.90 0.58
C ARG A 60 4.47 8.91 1.03
N VAL A 61 4.26 9.05 2.34
CA VAL A 61 2.93 9.10 2.95
C VAL A 61 2.74 10.47 3.59
N PHE A 62 1.68 11.16 3.20
CA PHE A 62 1.28 12.44 3.77
C PHE A 62 -0.11 12.28 4.37
N SER A 63 -0.27 12.61 5.65
CA SER A 63 -1.55 12.58 6.35
C SER A 63 -1.91 13.99 6.84
N GLU A 64 -3.19 14.33 6.78
CA GLU A 64 -3.70 15.62 7.30
C GLU A 64 -3.46 15.74 8.82
N LYS A 65 -3.59 14.61 9.52
CA LYS A 65 -3.35 14.48 10.96
C LYS A 65 -2.14 13.58 11.19
N GLN A 66 -1.50 13.72 12.34
CA GLN A 66 -0.40 12.83 12.73
C GLN A 66 -0.86 11.36 12.68
N SER A 67 -0.11 10.52 11.95
CA SER A 67 -0.26 9.08 12.03
C SER A 67 0.52 8.56 13.23
N THR A 68 -0.05 7.58 13.94
CA THR A 68 0.62 6.88 15.05
C THR A 68 1.27 5.57 14.59
N SER A 69 1.26 5.29 13.29
CA SER A 69 2.04 4.18 12.73
C SER A 69 3.53 4.49 12.92
N GLU A 70 4.26 3.57 13.55
CA GLU A 70 5.72 3.61 13.67
C GLU A 70 6.41 3.26 12.35
#